data_AF-A0A316I9Q6-F1
#
_entry.id   AF-A0A316I9Q6-F1
#
_cell.length_a   1.000
_cell.length_b   1.000
_cell.length_c   1.000
_cell.angle_alpha   90.00
_cell.angle_beta   90.00
_cell.angle_gamma   90.00
#
_symmetry.space_group_name_H-M   'P 1'
#
loop_
_entity.id
_entity.type
_entity.pdbx_description
1 polymer ?
#
loop_
_entity_poly.entity_id
_entity_poly.type
_entity_poly.pdbx_seq_one_letter_code
_entity_poly.pdbx_strand_id
1 'polypeptide(L)' 'MEVVPTRSEPVLTQTEIVDCVEDAFLSGSATVTGLLDAALRCQARPAVFAALVQLPERSYVSVMDVLSSLPDLPYTVD' A
#
# COMPACT_ATOMS: atom_id res chain seq x y z
N MET A 1 6.34 -37.37 -2.98
CA MET A 1 6.95 -36.02 -3.05
C MET A 1 5.78 -35.06 -3.21
N GLU A 2 5.16 -34.70 -2.09
CA GLU A 2 3.99 -33.83 -2.12
C GLU A 2 4.48 -32.40 -2.36
N VAL A 3 4.06 -31.84 -3.49
CA VAL A 3 4.25 -30.42 -3.79
C VAL A 3 3.24 -29.69 -2.92
N VAL A 4 3.62 -29.33 -1.71
CA VAL A 4 2.83 -28.41 -0.87
C VAL A 4 2.68 -27.14 -1.71
N PRO A 5 1.45 -26.70 -2.09
CA PRO A 5 1.30 -25.42 -2.73
C PRO A 5 1.81 -24.38 -1.72
N THR A 6 2.92 -23.74 -2.08
CA THR A 6 3.58 -22.72 -1.29
C THR A 6 2.57 -21.64 -0.98
N ARG A 7 2.15 -21.62 0.30
CA ARG A 7 1.61 -20.48 1.05
C ARG A 7 0.99 -19.43 0.12
N SER A 8 -0.32 -19.51 -0.11
CA SER A 8 -1.10 -18.42 -0.67
C SER A 8 -0.62 -17.13 -0.02
N GLU A 9 0.14 -16.32 -0.75
CA GLU A 9 0.54 -15.03 -0.25
C GLU A 9 -0.78 -14.29 -0.02
N PRO A 10 -1.06 -13.79 1.20
CA PRO A 10 -2.28 -13.05 1.43
C PRO A 10 -2.32 -11.95 0.38
N VAL A 11 -3.45 -11.93 -0.33
CA VAL A 11 -3.68 -11.00 -1.42
C VAL A 11 -3.52 -9.60 -0.84
N LEU A 12 -2.68 -8.76 -1.47
CA LEU A 12 -2.49 -7.39 -1.02
C LEU A 12 -3.85 -6.69 -1.01
N THR A 13 -4.30 -6.28 0.17
CA THR A 13 -5.59 -5.60 0.33
C THR A 13 -5.39 -4.09 0.39
N GLN A 14 -6.42 -3.36 -0.02
CA GLN A 14 -6.42 -1.90 0.11
C GLN A 14 -6.25 -1.45 1.56
N THR A 15 -6.86 -2.18 2.51
CA THR A 15 -6.79 -1.89 3.95
C THR A 15 -5.35 -1.94 4.48
N GLU A 16 -4.55 -2.91 4.03
CA GLU A 16 -3.14 -3.04 4.44
C GLU A 16 -2.29 -1.86 3.95
N ILE A 17 -2.61 -1.33 2.76
CA ILE A 17 -1.97 -0.11 2.25
C ILE A 17 -2.41 1.10 3.07
N VAL A 18 -3.72 1.25 3.32
CA VAL A 18 -4.31 2.34 4.10
C VAL A 18 -3.64 2.45 5.46
N ASP A 19 -3.60 1.35 6.21
CA ASP A 19 -3.03 1.31 7.57
C ASP A 19 -1.57 1.78 7.59
N CYS A 20 -0.79 1.38 6.59
CA CYS A 20 0.61 1.77 6.50
C CYS A 20 0.85 3.19 5.97
N VAL A 21 -0.04 3.74 5.13
CA VAL A 21 0.17 5.07 4.53
C VAL A 21 -0.59 6.18 5.24
N GLU A 22 -1.59 5.87 6.06
CA GLU A 22 -2.38 6.86 6.80
C GLU A 22 -1.50 7.75 7.69
N ASP A 23 -0.46 7.17 8.31
CA ASP A 23 0.52 7.91 9.11
C ASP A 23 1.26 8.99 8.29
N ALA A 24 1.51 8.75 6.99
CA ALA A 24 2.14 9.72 6.11
C ALA A 24 1.30 11.00 5.96
N PHE A 25 -0.02 10.92 6.17
CA PHE A 25 -0.96 12.02 6.04
C PHE A 25 -1.13 12.84 7.32
N LEU A 26 -0.47 12.48 8.44
CA LEU A 26 -0.49 13.29 9.66
C LEU A 26 0.01 14.72 9.46
N SER A 27 0.85 14.95 8.44
CA SER A 27 1.34 16.28 8.05
C SER A 27 0.46 16.99 7.00
N GLY A 28 -0.70 16.42 6.65
CA GLY A 28 -1.69 16.97 5.72
C GLY A 28 -1.61 16.42 4.29
N SER A 29 -0.42 16.37 3.70
CA SER A 29 -0.22 15.80 2.35
C SER A 29 1.00 14.90 2.32
N ALA A 30 0.92 13.79 1.59
CA ALA A 30 2.00 12.83 1.43
C ALA A 30 2.43 12.74 -0.05
N THR A 31 3.74 12.73 -0.29
CA THR A 31 4.31 12.40 -1.61
C THR A 31 4.59 10.90 -1.68
N VAL A 32 4.86 10.36 -2.88
CA VAL A 32 5.26 8.94 -3.04
C VAL A 32 6.41 8.57 -2.11
N THR A 33 7.43 9.43 -1.97
CA THR A 33 8.53 9.22 -1.02
C THR A 33 8.04 9.14 0.43
N GLY A 34 7.11 10.01 0.83
CA GLY A 34 6.50 9.97 2.17
C GLY A 34 5.68 8.70 2.41
N LEU A 35 4.95 8.24 1.39
CA LEU A 35 4.19 6.98 1.44
C LEU A 35 5.14 5.77 1.58
N LEU A 36 6.26 5.77 0.85
CA LEU A 36 7.29 4.73 0.95
C LEU A 36 7.98 4.74 2.32
N ASP A 37 8.27 5.93 2.88
CA ASP A 37 8.84 6.07 4.22
C ASP A 37 7.87 5.58 5.32
N ALA A 38 6.59 5.91 5.21
CA ALA A 38 5.56 5.40 6.12
C ALA A 38 5.40 3.88 5.98
N ALA A 39 5.40 3.35 4.76
CA ALA A 39 5.39 1.91 4.51
C ALA A 39 6.64 1.21 5.10
N LEU A 40 7.83 1.84 5.07
CA LEU A 40 9.03 1.35 5.74
C LEU A 40 8.86 1.32 7.26
N ARG A 41 8.31 2.38 7.86
CA ARG A 41 8.04 2.46 9.30
C ARG A 41 6.99 1.44 9.76
N CYS A 42 6.00 1.18 8.91
CA CYS A 42 4.96 0.15 9.10
C CYS A 42 5.49 -1.29 8.91
N GLN A 43 6.74 -1.45 8.45
CA GLN A 43 7.30 -2.75 8.03
C GLN A 43 6.42 -3.45 6.98
N ALA A 44 5.89 -2.66 6.03
CA ALA A 44 5.02 -3.14 4.97
C ALA A 44 5.68 -4.23 4.13
N ARG A 45 4.86 -5.06 3.48
CA ARG A 45 5.35 -6.13 2.61
C ARG A 45 5.87 -5.56 1.29
N PRO A 46 6.79 -6.26 0.59
CA PRO A 46 7.30 -5.84 -0.72
C PRO A 46 6.21 -5.51 -1.76
N ALA A 47 5.06 -6.18 -1.68
CA ALA A 47 3.90 -5.92 -2.54
C ALA A 47 3.33 -4.50 -2.36
N VAL A 48 3.30 -3.96 -1.13
CA VAL A 48 2.88 -2.57 -0.85
C VAL A 48 3.84 -1.60 -1.53
N PHE A 49 5.15 -1.82 -1.40
CA PHE A 49 6.15 -1.00 -2.07
C PHE A 49 6.00 -1.03 -3.59
N ALA A 50 5.78 -2.22 -4.17
CA ALA A 50 5.57 -2.36 -5.60
C ALA A 50 4.32 -1.61 -6.08
N ALA A 51 3.26 -1.55 -5.27
CA ALA A 51 2.07 -0.77 -5.55
C ALA A 51 2.35 0.74 -5.47
N LEU A 52 3.02 1.19 -4.40
CA LEU A 52 3.34 2.60 -4.18
C LEU A 52 4.32 3.18 -5.21
N VAL A 53 5.29 2.40 -5.70
CA VAL A 53 6.25 2.85 -6.73
C VAL A 53 5.59 3.06 -8.09
N GLN A 54 4.45 2.41 -8.36
CA GLN A 54 3.69 2.62 -9.60
C GLN A 54 2.85 3.89 -9.59
N LEU A 55 2.71 4.55 -8.44
CA LEU A 55 1.96 5.79 -8.32
C LEU A 55 2.65 6.93 -9.07
N PRO A 56 1.89 7.82 -9.72
CA PRO A 56 2.46 9.03 -10.29
C PRO A 56 3.11 9.89 -9.20
N GLU A 57 4.29 10.45 -9.52
CA GLU A 57 4.98 11.39 -8.62
C GLU A 57 4.19 12.69 -8.47
N ARG A 58 3.27 12.71 -7.51
CA ARG A 58 2.47 13.86 -7.11
C ARG A 58 2.27 13.89 -5.59
N SER A 59 1.79 15.02 -5.09
CA SER A 59 1.33 15.12 -3.71
C SER A 59 -0.11 14.62 -3.61
N TYR A 60 -0.31 13.65 -2.74
CA TYR A 60 -1.61 13.12 -2.37
C TYR A 60 -2.12 13.87 -1.16
N VAL A 61 -3.40 14.21 -1.15
CA VAL A 61 -4.05 14.91 -0.04
C VAL A 61 -4.82 13.98 0.89
N SER A 62 -5.05 12.73 0.48
CA SER A 62 -5.74 11.73 1.27
C SER A 62 -5.38 10.31 0.82
N VAL A 63 -5.61 9.34 1.70
CA VAL A 63 -5.43 7.92 1.39
C VAL A 63 -6.34 7.46 0.24
N MET A 64 -7.56 7.99 0.15
CA MET A 64 -8.48 7.69 -0.96
C MET A 64 -7.93 8.13 -2.33
N ASP A 65 -7.19 9.24 -2.38
CA ASP A 65 -6.55 9.72 -3.60
C ASP A 65 -5.39 8.79 -4.03
N VAL A 66 -4.71 8.17 -3.06
CA VAL A 66 -3.71 7.12 -3.27
C VAL A 66 -4.38 5.86 -3.82
N LEU A 67 -5.41 5.35 -3.13
CA LEU A 67 -6.14 4.15 -3.55
C LEU A 67 -6.74 4.30 -4.96
N SER A 68 -7.30 5.46 -5.28
CA SER A 68 -7.85 5.76 -6.61
C SER A 68 -6.79 5.78 -7.71
N SER A 69 -5.51 5.95 -7.34
CA SER A 69 -4.38 5.94 -8.26
C SER A 69 -3.69 4.58 -8.36
N LEU A 70 -4.00 3.63 -7.47
CA LEU A 70 -3.48 2.27 -7.51
C LEU A 70 -4.26 1.43 -8.53
N PRO A 71 -3.61 0.46 -9.20
CA PRO A 71 -4.31 -0.52 -10.02
C PRO A 71 -5.27 -1.36 -9.16
N ASP A 72 -6.33 -1.89 -9.77
CA ASP A 72 -7.45 -2.60 -9.12
C ASP A 72 -6.94 -3.67 -8.14
N LEU A 73 -6.84 -3.30 -6.86
CA LEU A 73 -6.47 -4.17 -5.76
C LEU A 73 -7.76 -4.66 -5.11
N PRO A 74 -7.87 -5.96 -4.81
CA PRO A 74 -9.06 -6.49 -4.18
C PRO A 74 -9.27 -5.83 -2.81
N TYR A 75 -10.48 -5.34 -2.61
CA TYR A 75 -10.93 -4.80 -1.34
C TYR A 75 -11.35 -5.97 -0.44
N THR A 76 -10.70 -6.15 0.71
CA THR A 76 -11.20 -7.05 1.75
C THR A 76 -12.30 -6.33 2.52
N VAL A 77 -13.53 -6.81 2.37
CA VAL A 77 -14.57 -6.63 3.38
C VAL A 77 -14.23 -7.60 4.51
N ASP A 78 -13.82 -7.08 5.66
CA ASP A 78 -13.84 -7.86 6.90
C ASP A 78 -15.29 -8.07 7.35
#